data_AF-A0A7Y7I8H9-F1
#
_entry.id   AF-A0A7Y7I8H9-F1
#
_cell.length_a   1.000
_cell.length_b   1.000
_cell.length_c   1.000
_cell.angle_alpha   90.00
_cell.angle_beta   90.00
_cell.angle_gamma   90.00
#
_symmetry.space_group_name_H-M   'P 1'
#
loop_
_entity.id
_entity.type
_entity.pdbx_description
1 polymer ?
#
loop_
_entity_poly.entity_id
_entity_poly.type
_entity_poly.pdbx_seq_one_letter_code
_entity_poly.pdbx_strand_id
1 'polypeptide(L)'
;MKQIEVQIMGQSYLLGCPDGGEAQLRQAVERVDAAMCKIRDAGKVKARDRIAVLASLNLAFDLAAQQAAASAAPAPTAAPDTTETDPKAAQLIQRLDQALAGDGHLL
;
A
#
# COMPACT_ATOMS: atom_id res chain seq x y z
N MET A 1 28.47 5.57 -10.56
CA MET A 1 27.97 4.76 -9.43
C MET A 1 28.35 5.44 -8.13
N LYS A 2 27.36 5.94 -7.38
CA LYS A 2 27.61 6.55 -6.07
C LYS A 2 27.49 5.47 -4.99
N GLN A 3 28.39 5.49 -4.03
CA GLN A 3 28.28 4.68 -2.83
C GLN A 3 27.74 5.56 -1.71
N ILE A 4 26.84 5.01 -0.90
CA ILE A 4 26.31 5.66 0.29
C ILE A 4 26.68 4.82 1.51
N GLU A 5 27.15 5.51 2.53
CA GLU A 5 27.33 4.91 3.85
C GLU A 5 25.99 4.94 4.60
N VAL A 6 25.59 3.80 5.11
CA VAL A 6 24.35 3.63 5.88
C VAL A 6 24.61 2.84 7.16
N GLN A 7 23.74 3.03 8.15
CA GLN A 7 23.86 2.36 9.45
C GLN A 7 22.69 1.37 9.62
N ILE A 8 23.00 0.10 9.92
CA ILE A 8 22.00 -0.93 10.25
C ILE A 8 22.43 -1.59 11.56
N MET A 9 21.56 -1.56 12.57
CA MET A 9 21.83 -2.04 13.94
C MET A 9 23.15 -1.51 14.53
N GLY A 10 23.53 -0.27 14.25
CA GLY A 10 24.79 0.33 14.72
C GLY A 10 26.06 -0.17 14.01
N GLN A 11 25.91 -0.76 12.81
CA GLN A 11 27.03 -1.18 11.97
C GLN A 11 27.00 -0.45 10.63
N SER A 12 28.15 0.08 10.21
CA SER A 12 28.24 0.90 9.01
C SER A 12 28.44 0.00 7.80
N TYR A 13 27.65 0.25 6.77
CA TYR A 13 27.68 -0.48 5.51
C TYR A 13 27.80 0.50 4.35
N LEU A 14 28.68 0.20 3.40
CA LEU A 14 28.74 0.90 2.12
C LEU A 14 27.85 0.15 1.11
N LEU A 15 26.81 0.81 0.64
CA LEU A 15 25.92 0.27 -0.40
C LEU A 15 26.08 1.05 -1.70
N GLY A 16 26.03 0.33 -2.81
CA GLY A 16 25.92 0.94 -4.13
C GLY A 16 24.52 1.52 -4.32
N CYS A 17 24.43 2.80 -4.66
CA CYS A 17 23.18 3.47 -4.96
C CYS A 17 23.04 3.68 -6.48
N PRO A 18 21.89 3.29 -7.09
CA PRO A 18 21.56 3.70 -8.45
C PRO A 18 21.31 5.22 -8.51
N ASP A 19 21.57 5.85 -9.65
CA ASP A 19 21.37 7.29 -9.81
C ASP A 19 19.91 7.69 -9.54
N GLY A 20 19.69 8.63 -8.61
CA GLY A 20 18.36 9.08 -8.18
C GLY A 20 17.65 8.20 -7.13
N GLY A 21 18.23 7.06 -6.75
CA GLY A 21 17.63 6.10 -5.81
C GLY A 21 18.00 6.30 -4.33
N GLU A 22 18.78 7.32 -3.99
CA GLU A 22 19.39 7.44 -2.65
C GLU A 22 18.35 7.52 -1.52
N ALA A 23 17.28 8.29 -1.74
CA ALA A 23 16.19 8.42 -0.79
C ALA A 23 15.44 7.09 -0.59
N GLN A 24 15.17 6.36 -1.67
CA GLN A 24 14.50 5.05 -1.60
C GLN A 24 15.37 4.01 -0.88
N LEU A 25 16.68 4.02 -1.15
CA LEU A 25 17.62 3.14 -0.49
C LEU A 25 17.73 3.44 1.01
N ARG A 26 17.79 4.72 1.39
CA ARG A 26 17.79 5.16 2.79
C ARG A 26 16.51 4.71 3.51
N GLN A 27 15.35 4.88 2.88
CA GLN A 27 14.07 4.41 3.42
C GLN A 27 14.02 2.87 3.56
N ALA A 28 14.60 2.13 2.62
CA ALA A 28 14.71 0.68 2.73
C ALA A 28 15.60 0.27 3.90
N VAL A 29 16.73 0.96 4.08
CA VAL A 29 17.64 0.73 5.22
C VAL A 29 16.97 1.02 6.56
N GLU A 30 16.24 2.13 6.69
CA GLU A 30 15.49 2.45 7.90
C GLU A 30 14.44 1.37 8.24
N ARG A 31 13.76 0.82 7.24
CA ARG A 31 12.81 -0.30 7.44
C ARG A 31 13.51 -1.56 7.94
N VAL A 32 14.66 -1.90 7.38
CA VAL A 32 15.47 -3.04 7.83
C VAL A 32 15.97 -2.83 9.25
N ASP A 33 16.51 -1.66 9.56
CA ASP A 33 16.99 -1.32 10.90
C ASP A 33 15.86 -1.45 11.94
N ALA A 34 14.70 -0.86 11.67
CA ALA A 34 13.54 -0.94 12.55
C ALA A 34 13.08 -2.39 12.76
N ALA A 35 13.06 -3.22 11.71
CA ALA A 35 12.69 -4.63 11.83
C ALA A 35 13.70 -5.41 12.68
N MET A 36 14.99 -5.18 12.49
CA MET A 36 16.05 -5.83 13.26
C MET A 36 16.06 -5.37 14.72
N CYS A 37 15.86 -4.08 14.99
CA CYS A 37 15.73 -3.52 16.35
C CYS A 37 14.52 -4.12 17.07
N LYS A 38 13.34 -4.19 16.44
CA LYS A 38 12.15 -4.85 17.03
C LYS A 38 12.41 -6.29 17.47
N ILE A 39 13.13 -7.07 16.65
CA ILE A 39 13.44 -8.48 16.96
C ILE A 39 14.47 -8.58 18.09
N ARG A 40 15.49 -7.70 18.09
CA ARG A 40 16.46 -7.62 19.19
C ARG A 40 15.77 -7.27 20.51
N ASP A 41 14.91 -6.26 20.51
CA ASP A 41 14.26 -5.73 21.71
C ASP A 41 13.23 -6.71 22.28
N ALA A 42 12.68 -7.59 21.44
CA ALA A 42 11.85 -8.73 21.90
C ALA A 42 12.65 -9.78 22.71
N GLY A 43 13.99 -9.74 22.71
CA GLY A 43 14.87 -10.53 23.57
C GLY A 43 14.93 -12.04 23.28
N LYS A 44 14.11 -12.56 22.36
CA LYS A 44 14.02 -13.99 22.03
C LYS A 44 15.23 -14.53 21.27
N VAL A 45 15.94 -13.67 20.53
CA VAL A 45 17.07 -14.06 19.68
C VAL A 45 18.22 -13.08 19.91
N LYS A 46 19.40 -13.61 20.26
CA LYS A 46 20.61 -12.80 20.56
C LYS A 46 21.61 -12.72 19.41
N ALA A 47 21.57 -13.68 18.48
CA ALA A 47 22.51 -13.74 17.37
C ALA A 47 22.12 -12.75 16.27
N ARG A 48 23.00 -11.78 15.96
CA ARG A 48 22.77 -10.75 14.94
C ARG A 48 22.42 -11.32 13.57
N ASP A 49 23.09 -12.39 13.18
CA ASP A 49 22.85 -13.09 11.90
C ASP A 49 21.41 -13.63 11.82
N ARG A 50 20.95 -14.32 12.87
CA ARG A 50 19.55 -14.79 12.96
C ARG A 50 18.54 -13.65 13.00
N ILE A 51 18.86 -12.55 13.67
CA ILE A 51 18.02 -11.34 13.66
C ILE A 51 17.88 -10.81 12.23
N ALA A 52 18.96 -10.77 11.45
CA ALA A 52 18.93 -10.32 10.05
C ALA A 52 18.04 -11.22 9.19
N VAL A 53 18.18 -12.54 9.32
CA VAL A 53 17.36 -13.51 8.59
C VAL A 53 15.88 -13.35 8.94
N LEU A 54 15.54 -13.27 10.22
CA LEU A 54 14.15 -13.10 10.68
C LEU A 54 13.56 -11.74 10.26
N ALA A 55 14.34 -10.66 10.31
CA ALA A 55 13.91 -9.35 9.85
C ALA A 55 13.61 -9.37 8.35
N SER A 56 14.48 -10.02 7.56
CA SER A 56 14.33 -10.16 6.11
C SER A 56 13.08 -10.97 5.76
N LEU A 57 12.84 -12.08 6.47
CA LEU A 57 11.63 -12.90 6.31
C LEU A 57 10.36 -12.12 6.67
N ASN A 58 10.37 -11.38 7.78
CA ASN A 58 9.22 -10.58 8.19
C ASN A 58 8.91 -9.48 7.18
N LEU A 59 9.92 -8.79 6.65
CA LEU A 59 9.75 -7.76 5.62
C LEU A 59 9.24 -8.36 4.30
N ALA A 60 9.75 -9.52 3.88
CA ALA A 60 9.27 -10.20 2.69
C ALA A 60 7.80 -10.66 2.83
N PHE A 61 7.43 -11.16 4.02
CA PHE A 61 6.06 -11.56 4.32
C PHE A 61 5.10 -10.37 4.31
N ASP A 62 5.50 -9.24 4.90
CA ASP A 62 4.74 -8.00 4.89
C ASP A 62 4.48 -7.52 3.45
N LEU A 63 5.53 -7.42 2.63
CA LEU A 63 5.43 -7.03 1.23
C LEU A 63 4.48 -7.94 0.42
N ALA A 64 4.56 -9.25 0.62
CA ALA A 64 3.66 -10.21 -0.01
C ALA A 64 2.20 -10.01 0.45
N ALA A 65 1.99 -9.72 1.73
CA ALA A 65 0.67 -9.42 2.27
C ALA A 65 0.10 -8.11 1.71
N GLN A 66 0.90 -7.05 1.55
CA GLN A 66 0.45 -5.82 0.89
C GLN A 66 0.13 -6.03 -0.59
N GLN A 67 0.92 -6.82 -1.32
CA GLN A 67 0.61 -7.16 -2.71
C GLN A 67 -0.67 -7.98 -2.85
N ALA A 68 -0.90 -8.92 -1.93
CA ALA A 68 -2.15 -9.68 -1.86
C ALA A 68 -3.34 -8.77 -1.53
N ALA A 69 -3.19 -7.84 -0.58
CA ALA A 69 -4.24 -6.87 -0.23
C ALA A 69 -4.52 -5.87 -1.36
N ALA A 70 -3.51 -5.45 -2.12
CA ALA A 70 -3.69 -4.61 -3.31
C ALA A 70 -4.38 -5.38 -4.46
N SER A 71 -4.17 -6.69 -4.55
CA SER A 71 -4.84 -7.57 -5.52
C SER A 71 -6.24 -8.02 -5.07
N ALA A 72 -6.48 -8.01 -3.75
CA ALA A 72 -7.74 -8.34 -3.11
C ALA A 72 -8.54 -7.11 -2.69
N ALA A 73 -8.10 -5.91 -3.07
CA ALA A 73 -8.99 -4.77 -3.13
C ALA A 73 -10.19 -5.25 -3.95
N PRO A 74 -11.42 -5.28 -3.40
CA PRO A 74 -12.56 -5.53 -4.22
C PRO A 74 -12.43 -4.51 -5.35
N ALA A 75 -12.44 -4.99 -6.60
CA ALA A 75 -12.83 -4.12 -7.69
C ALA A 75 -13.99 -3.31 -7.12
N PRO A 76 -13.95 -1.96 -7.13
CA PRO A 76 -15.13 -1.21 -6.74
C PRO A 76 -16.22 -1.89 -7.53
N THR A 77 -17.19 -2.47 -6.81
CA THR A 77 -18.37 -3.02 -7.43
C THR A 77 -18.98 -1.77 -8.01
N ALA A 78 -18.59 -1.50 -9.25
CA ALA A 78 -19.18 -0.50 -10.08
C ALA A 78 -20.57 -1.06 -10.31
N ALA A 79 -21.45 -0.79 -9.34
CA ALA A 79 -22.67 -0.08 -9.67
C ALA A 79 -22.30 0.89 -10.81
N PRO A 80 -23.01 0.83 -11.95
CA PRO A 80 -22.58 1.51 -13.16
C PRO A 80 -22.70 3.03 -12.95
N ASP A 81 -21.67 3.64 -12.40
CA ASP A 81 -21.58 5.09 -12.20
C ASP A 81 -20.86 5.72 -13.41
N THR A 82 -21.67 5.92 -14.45
CA THR A 82 -21.90 7.24 -15.05
C THR A 82 -20.78 8.28 -14.86
N THR A 83 -19.67 8.17 -15.60
CA THR A 83 -18.82 9.34 -15.92
C THR A 83 -19.16 10.01 -17.25
N GLU A 84 -20.30 9.66 -17.84
CA GLU A 84 -20.99 10.53 -18.77
C GLU A 84 -22.50 10.38 -18.49
N THR A 85 -22.97 10.98 -17.40
CA THR A 85 -24.40 11.29 -17.33
C THR A 85 -24.60 12.41 -18.35
N ASP A 86 -24.80 12.01 -19.61
CA ASP A 86 -25.35 12.89 -20.64
C ASP A 86 -26.48 13.68 -19.96
N PRO A 87 -26.49 15.02 -20.01
CA PRO A 87 -27.50 15.82 -19.33
C PRO A 87 -28.92 15.40 -19.70
N LYS A 88 -29.11 14.73 -20.84
CA LYS A 88 -30.39 14.12 -21.22
C LYS A 88 -30.73 12.89 -20.40
N ALA A 89 -29.78 12.06 -19.99
CA ALA A 89 -30.03 10.90 -19.13
C ALA A 89 -30.58 11.33 -17.76
N ALA A 90 -29.99 12.36 -17.15
CA ALA A 90 -30.51 12.96 -15.91
C ALA A 90 -31.92 13.55 -16.11
N GLN A 91 -32.17 14.23 -17.24
CA GLN A 91 -33.49 14.79 -17.57
C GLN A 91 -34.54 13.71 -17.81
N LEU A 92 -34.17 12.59 -18.43
CA LEU A 92 -35.05 11.46 -18.69
C LEU A 92 -35.45 10.77 -17.38
N ILE A 93 -34.50 10.58 -16.45
CA ILE A 93 -34.76 10.03 -15.12
C ILE A 93 -35.71 10.96 -14.34
N GLN A 94 -35.48 12.27 -14.37
CA GLN A 94 -36.35 13.26 -13.71
C GLN A 94 -37.79 13.26 -14.26
N ARG A 95 -37.94 13.13 -15.59
CA ARG A 95 -39.27 13.04 -16.22
C ARG A 95 -39.99 11.73 -15.89
N LEU A 96 -39.24 10.64 -15.77
CA LEU A 96 -39.81 9.36 -15.37
C LEU A 96 -40.32 9.44 -13.94
N ASP A 97 -39.51 9.95 -13.02
CA ASP A 97 -39.87 10.12 -11.61
C ASP A 97 -41.13 11.00 -11.44
N GLN A 98 -41.21 12.08 -12.21
CA GLN A 98 -42.37 12.98 -12.19
C GLN A 98 -43.65 12.35 -12.78
N ALA A 99 -43.52 11.48 -13.78
CA ALA A 99 -44.64 10.73 -14.33
C ALA A 99 -45.11 9.63 -13.34
N LEU A 100 -44.17 8.89 -12.74
CA LEU A 100 -44.49 7.87 -11.73
C LEU A 100 -45.08 8.49 -10.46
N ALA A 101 -44.63 9.68 -10.05
CA ALA A 101 -45.20 10.42 -8.93
C ALA A 101 -46.62 10.94 -9.21
N GLY A 102 -46.96 11.20 -10.49
CA GLY A 102 -48.31 11.56 -10.91
C GLY A 102 -49.28 10.37 -10.87
N ASP A 103 -48.83 9.19 -11.29
CA ASP A 103 -49.63 7.95 -11.29
C ASP A 103 -49.79 7.34 -9.87
N GLY A 104 -48.86 7.60 -8.95
CA GLY A 104 -48.92 7.12 -7.56
C GLY A 104 -49.87 7.86 -6.61
N HIS A 105 -50.65 8.84 -7.10
CA HIS A 105 -51.63 9.60 -6.29
C HIS A 105 -53.10 9.33 -6.64
N LEU A 106 -53.38 8.28 -7.41
CA LEU A 106 -54.74 7.79 -7.64
C LEU A 106 -54.89 6.39 -7.03
N LEU A 107 -55.51 6.39 -5.85
CA LEU A 107 -56.27 5.31 -5.21
C LEU A 107 -56.67 4.14 -6.13
#